data_AF-A0A7X8AH03-F1
#
_entry.id   AF-A0A7X8AH03-F1
#
_cell.length_a   1.000
_cell.length_b   1.000
_cell.length_c   1.000
_cell.angle_alpha   90.00
_cell.angle_beta   90.00
_cell.angle_gamma   90.00
#
_symmetry.space_group_name_H-M   'P 1'
#
loop_
_entity.id
_entity.type
_entity.pdbx_description
1 polymer ?
#
loop_
_entity_poly.entity_id
_entity_poly.type
_entity_poly.pdbx_seq_one_letter_code
_entity_poly.pdbx_strand_id
1 'polypeptide(L)'
;REPVRVILRFSEKAAKRICETRWHPSEKTTLQSDGSLLWQAEISEPREMLPWIFGWGSQVEVIEPADLRDYVAADLRKAVRIYGKEEGNNG
;
A
#
# COMPACT_ATOMS: atom_id res chain seq x y z
N ARG A 1 -3.34 20.61 7.66
CA ARG A 1 -1.92 20.21 7.47
C ARG A 1 -1.60 20.43 5.99
N GLU A 2 -0.35 20.73 5.67
CA GLU A 2 0.08 20.74 4.27
C GLU A 2 -0.06 19.31 3.71
N PRO A 3 -0.66 19.13 2.52
CA PRO A 3 -0.79 17.82 1.91
C PRO A 3 0.58 17.17 1.69
N VAL A 4 0.65 15.87 1.92
CA VAL A 4 1.83 15.06 1.65
C VAL A 4 1.56 14.21 0.42
N ARG A 5 2.52 14.21 -0.49
CA ARG A 5 2.48 13.33 -1.66
C ARG A 5 2.58 11.87 -1.22
N VAL A 6 1.59 11.08 -1.60
CA VAL A 6 1.55 9.63 -1.39
C VAL A 6 1.70 8.96 -2.75
N ILE A 7 2.57 7.95 -2.83
CA ILE A 7 2.72 7.08 -4.00
C ILE A 7 2.61 5.63 -3.55
N LEU A 8 1.72 4.89 -4.18
CA LEU A 8 1.51 3.47 -3.98
C LEU A 8 1.76 2.73 -5.29
N ARG A 9 2.38 1.55 -5.21
CA ARG A 9 2.49 0.61 -6.32
C ARG A 9 1.58 -0.58 -6.06
N PHE A 10 0.59 -0.79 -6.91
CA PHE A 10 -0.30 -1.94 -6.88
C PHE A 10 0.16 -3.00 -7.88
N SER A 11 0.12 -4.26 -7.46
CA SER A 11 0.37 -5.41 -8.35
C SER A 11 -0.61 -5.45 -9.53
N GLU A 12 -0.25 -6.15 -10.61
CA GLU A 12 -1.10 -6.35 -11.79
C GLU A 12 -2.51 -6.86 -11.42
N LYS A 13 -2.60 -7.82 -10.49
CA LYS A 13 -3.87 -8.38 -10.01
C LYS A 13 -4.76 -7.33 -9.32
N ALA A 14 -4.17 -6.31 -8.69
CA ALA A 14 -4.90 -5.24 -8.02
C ALA A 14 -5.17 -4.04 -8.95
N ALA A 15 -4.34 -3.83 -9.97
CA ALA A 15 -4.41 -2.68 -10.89
C ALA A 15 -5.82 -2.47 -11.46
N LYS A 16 -6.47 -3.55 -11.93
CA LYS A 16 -7.83 -3.46 -12.49
C LYS A 16 -8.85 -2.93 -11.49
N ARG A 17 -8.84 -3.47 -10.26
CA ARG A 17 -9.79 -3.07 -9.21
C ARG A 17 -9.55 -1.64 -8.73
N ILE A 18 -8.30 -1.17 -8.71
CA ILE A 18 -7.98 0.22 -8.37
C ILE A 18 -8.55 1.18 -9.41
N CYS A 19 -8.45 0.86 -10.70
CA CYS A 19 -8.99 1.71 -11.76
C CYS A 19 -10.53 1.75 -11.81
N GLU A 20 -11.22 0.81 -11.18
CA GLU A 20 -12.70 0.77 -11.10
C GLU A 20 -13.27 1.72 -10.05
N THR A 21 -12.46 2.17 -9.09
CA THR A 21 -12.91 2.97 -7.94
C THR A 21 -12.05 4.21 -7.77
N ARG A 22 -12.68 5.38 -7.64
CA ARG A 22 -11.97 6.60 -7.28
C ARG A 22 -11.87 6.72 -5.77
N TRP A 23 -10.66 6.67 -5.21
CA TRP A 23 -10.43 6.77 -3.77
C TRP A 23 -10.26 8.23 -3.32
N HIS A 24 -9.50 9.05 -4.05
CA HIS A 24 -9.29 10.47 -3.73
C HIS A 24 -9.59 11.41 -4.92
N PRO A 25 -10.08 12.64 -4.68
CA PRO A 25 -10.27 13.61 -5.75
C PRO A 25 -8.98 13.98 -6.50
N SER A 26 -7.83 14.00 -5.82
CA SER A 26 -6.55 14.36 -6.45
C SER A 26 -5.81 13.17 -7.07
N GLU A 27 -6.39 11.97 -7.06
CA GLU A 27 -5.66 10.78 -7.46
C GLU A 27 -5.31 10.78 -8.95
N LYS A 28 -4.14 10.23 -9.26
CA LYS A 28 -3.70 9.94 -10.62
C LYS A 28 -3.16 8.52 -10.64
N THR A 29 -3.47 7.79 -11.70
CA THR A 29 -3.01 6.43 -11.91
C THR A 29 -2.18 6.32 -13.19
N THR A 30 -1.18 5.45 -13.19
CA THR A 30 -0.31 5.21 -14.35
C THR A 30 0.01 3.73 -14.43
N LEU A 31 -0.47 3.07 -15.48
CA LEU A 31 -0.16 1.66 -15.76
C LEU A 31 1.30 1.54 -16.18
N GLN A 32 2.00 0.60 -15.58
CA GLN A 32 3.41 0.32 -15.83
C GLN A 32 3.54 -0.80 -16.87
N SER A 33 4.73 -0.91 -17.49
CA SER A 33 5.01 -1.94 -18.50
C SER A 33 4.98 -3.37 -17.97
N ASP A 34 5.16 -3.55 -16.67
CA ASP A 34 5.08 -4.86 -15.97
C ASP A 34 3.65 -5.22 -15.54
N GLY A 35 2.66 -4.42 -15.93
CA GLY A 35 1.25 -4.60 -15.55
C GLY A 35 0.89 -4.03 -14.18
N SER A 36 1.86 -3.59 -13.38
CA SER A 36 1.59 -2.90 -12.11
C SER A 36 0.97 -1.51 -12.34
N LEU A 37 0.37 -0.94 -11.29
CA LEU A 37 -0.23 0.40 -11.34
C LEU A 37 0.43 1.30 -10.30
N LEU A 38 0.98 2.43 -10.73
CA LEU A 38 1.33 3.51 -9.82
C LEU A 38 0.08 4.36 -9.56
N TRP A 39 -0.26 4.53 -8.30
CA TRP A 39 -1.30 5.43 -7.83
C TRP A 39 -0.64 6.54 -7.02
N GLN A 40 -1.04 7.80 -7.23
CA GLN A 40 -0.49 8.93 -6.51
C GLN A 40 -1.55 9.98 -6.19
N ALA A 41 -1.42 10.65 -5.04
CA ALA A 41 -2.31 11.75 -4.62
C ALA A 41 -1.63 12.67 -3.60
N GLU A 42 -2.21 13.86 -3.38
CA GLU A 42 -1.83 14.79 -2.32
C GLU A 42 -2.78 14.61 -1.14
N ILE A 43 -2.27 14.11 -0.01
CA ILE A 43 -3.09 13.64 1.11
C ILE A 43 -2.75 14.43 2.37
N SER A 44 -3.76 15.10 2.94
CA SER A 44 -3.62 15.91 4.16
C SER A 44 -3.29 15.09 5.41
N GLU A 45 -3.75 13.83 5.47
CA GLU A 45 -3.49 12.90 6.56
C GLU A 45 -3.27 11.47 6.02
N PRO A 46 -2.03 11.10 5.66
CA PRO A 46 -1.74 9.79 5.06
C PRO A 46 -2.14 8.58 5.93
N ARG A 47 -2.24 8.75 7.27
CA ARG A 47 -2.64 7.67 8.17
C ARG A 47 -4.09 7.24 8.02
N GLU A 48 -4.97 8.09 7.51
CA GLU A 48 -6.37 7.73 7.21
C GLU A 48 -6.46 6.68 6.09
N MET A 49 -5.42 6.56 5.26
CA MET A 49 -5.34 5.57 4.20
C MET A 49 -5.04 4.16 4.70
N LEU A 50 -4.57 3.99 5.95
CA LEU A 50 -4.06 2.72 6.46
C LEU A 50 -5.07 1.57 6.33
N PRO A 51 -6.37 1.71 6.70
CA PRO A 51 -7.34 0.63 6.50
C PRO A 51 -7.48 0.23 5.04
N TRP A 52 -7.43 1.19 4.12
CA TRP A 52 -7.49 0.93 2.69
C TRP A 52 -6.23 0.21 2.20
N ILE A 53 -5.04 0.68 2.58
CA ILE A 53 -3.75 0.05 2.25
C ILE A 53 -3.71 -1.39 2.78
N PHE A 54 -4.03 -1.61 4.05
CA PHE A 54 -4.03 -2.95 4.64
C PHE A 54 -5.06 -3.89 4.01
N GLY A 55 -6.19 -3.36 3.53
CA GLY A 55 -7.19 -4.14 2.80
C GLY A 55 -6.67 -4.82 1.53
N TRP A 56 -5.56 -4.34 0.96
CA TRP A 56 -4.90 -4.95 -0.20
C TRP A 56 -3.82 -5.97 0.18
N GLY A 57 -3.39 -6.01 1.44
CA GLY A 57 -2.32 -6.90 1.90
C GLY A 57 -1.03 -6.76 1.07
N SER A 58 -0.45 -7.87 0.62
CA SER A 58 0.79 -7.89 -0.16
C SER A 58 0.65 -7.36 -1.60
N GLN A 59 -0.56 -6.95 -2.01
CA GLN A 59 -0.83 -6.48 -3.37
C GLN A 59 -0.55 -4.99 -3.56
N VAL A 60 -0.16 -4.28 -2.50
CA VAL A 60 0.22 -2.87 -2.50
C VAL A 60 1.56 -2.65 -1.81
N GLU A 61 2.36 -1.75 -2.35
CA GLU A 61 3.59 -1.26 -1.73
C GLU A 61 3.50 0.26 -1.59
N VAL A 62 3.82 0.78 -0.40
CA VAL A 62 3.98 2.23 -0.18
C VAL A 62 5.37 2.64 -0.65
N ILE A 63 5.44 3.50 -1.66
CA ILE A 63 6.69 4.05 -2.19
C ILE A 63 7.04 5.36 -1.48
N GLU A 64 6.06 6.25 -1.33
CA GLU A 64 6.17 7.53 -0.63
C GLU A 64 4.88 7.80 0.18
N PRO A 65 4.95 8.52 1.32
CA PRO A 65 6.17 8.94 2.01
C PRO A 65 6.82 7.81 2.83
N ALA A 66 8.10 7.99 3.19
CA ALA A 66 8.88 6.96 3.89
C ALA A 66 8.32 6.61 5.27
N ASP A 67 7.78 7.59 6.00
CA ASP A 67 7.19 7.37 7.33
C ASP A 67 5.91 6.51 7.26
N LEU A 68 5.08 6.68 6.23
CA LEU A 68 3.93 5.82 5.97
C LEU A 68 4.39 4.39 5.63
N ARG A 69 5.43 4.25 4.79
CA ARG A 69 6.03 2.95 4.46
C ARG A 69 6.54 2.24 5.71
N ASP A 70 7.26 2.96 6.57
CA ASP A 70 7.81 2.43 7.82
C ASP A 70 6.71 1.99 8.78
N TYR A 71 5.62 2.76 8.86
CA TYR A 71 4.44 2.40 9.65
C TYR A 71 3.81 1.10 9.17
N VAL A 72 3.54 0.99 7.86
CA VAL A 72 2.95 -0.22 7.25
C VAL A 72 3.85 -1.43 7.47
N ALA A 73 5.16 -1.28 7.26
CA ALA A 73 6.12 -2.35 7.48
C ALA A 73 6.18 -2.78 8.96
N ALA A 74 6.13 -1.83 9.90
CA ALA A 74 6.11 -2.12 11.32
C ALA A 74 4.85 -2.88 11.75
N ASP A 75 3.70 -2.53 11.19
CA ASP A 75 2.44 -3.19 11.49
C ASP A 75 2.39 -4.61 10.90
N LEU A 76 2.80 -4.78 9.64
CA LEU A 76 2.88 -6.09 9.01
C LEU A 76 3.86 -7.03 9.72
N ARG A 77 4.97 -6.52 10.27
CA ARG A 77 5.87 -7.32 11.13
C ARG A 77 5.17 -7.84 12.40
N LYS A 78 4.23 -7.08 12.97
CA LYS A 78 3.40 -7.58 14.10
C LYS A 78 2.44 -8.65 13.61
N ALA A 79 1.80 -8.44 12.46
CA ALA A 79 0.91 -9.45 11.87
C ALA A 79 1.64 -10.77 11.61
N VAL A 80 2.88 -10.73 11.12
CA VAL A 80 3.71 -11.93 10.96
C VAL A 80 3.96 -12.65 12.28
N ARG A 81 4.13 -11.96 13.40
CA ARG A 81 4.28 -12.62 14.72
C ARG A 81 2.99 -13.31 15.19
N ILE A 82 1.83 -12.84 14.73
CA ILE A 82 0.52 -13.40 15.11
C ILE A 82 0.19 -14.61 14.25
N TYR A 83 0.41 -14.52 12.93
CA TYR A 83 -0.06 -15.49 11.95
C TYR A 83 1.03 -16.33 11.30
N GLY A 84 2.28 -15.85 11.33
CA GLY A 84 3.43 -16.59 10.81
C GLY A 84 3.69 -17.79 11.70
N LYS A 85 3.55 -18.99 11.13
CA LYS A 85 4.12 -20.18 11.76
C LYS A 85 5.62 -19.97 11.84
N GLU A 86 6.21 -20.28 13.00
CA GLU A 86 7.63 -20.60 13.05
C GLU A 86 7.86 -21.73 12.05
N GLU A 87 8.68 -21.50 11.03
CA GLU A 87 9.18 -22.60 10.22
C GLU A 87 9.95 -23.50 11.19
N GLY A 88 9.30 -24.61 11.57
CA GLY A 88 9.83 -25.57 12.51
C GLY A 88 11.22 -25.97 12.06
N ASN A 89 12.19 -25.67 12.92
CA ASN A 89 13.51 -26.25 12.92
C ASN A 89 13.35 -27.77 13.03
N ASN A 90 13.22 -28.44 11.88
CA ASN A 90 13.20 -29.89 11.79
C ASN A 90 14.66 -30.35 11.66
N GLY A 91 15.35 -30.37 12.81
CA GLY A 91 16.61 -31.07 13.01
C GLY A 91 16.36 -32.42 13.67
#